data_AF-A0A9W6ZQD8-F1
#
_entry.id   AF-A0A9W6ZQD8-F1
#
_cell.length_a   1.000
_cell.length_b   1.000
_cell.length_c   1.000
_cell.angle_alpha   90.00
_cell.angle_beta   90.00
_cell.angle_gamma   90.00
#
_symmetry.space_group_name_H-M   'P 1'
#
loop_
_entity.id
_entity.type
_entity.pdbx_description
1 polymer ?
#
loop_
_entity_poly.entity_id
_entity_poly.type
_entity_poly.pdbx_seq_one_letter_code
_entity_poly.pdbx_strand_id
1 'polypeptide(L)'
;MLPFESEALREVVWWRYVGSAEGQAKWHAHIIVFFMEQRPSLRRCEELPWHLRKCRKWTTLRNVLVDLRTFDVMYNGEQIKGGLFSYWRALVRGPLYMSDEIEASIVLQSSNPHEPELLAEFSSRVYNASGPRTGSSDALQKVGASKSSAILTKSATLLPQTGNPLPRTYTSPTFSINSEGLPNKSIEYYIDGETIRESVGETGKPYFVSISGKSLEDNVEMMKLICKG
;
A
#
# COMPACT_ATOMS: atom_id res chain seq x y z
N MET A 1 9.95 -29.64 -35.76
CA MET A 1 10.13 -28.48 -34.87
C MET A 1 9.45 -27.31 -35.56
N LEU A 2 8.24 -26.92 -35.11
CA LEU A 2 7.58 -25.73 -35.66
C LEU A 2 8.36 -24.50 -35.17
N PRO A 3 8.79 -23.58 -36.04
CA PRO A 3 9.56 -22.43 -35.61
C PRO A 3 8.66 -21.54 -34.77
N PHE A 4 9.08 -21.32 -33.52
CA PHE A 4 8.42 -20.48 -32.53
C PHE A 4 8.29 -19.00 -32.99
N GLU A 5 8.85 -18.67 -34.15
CA GLU A 5 9.03 -17.32 -34.70
C GLU A 5 8.35 -17.10 -36.06
N SER A 6 7.49 -18.00 -36.54
CA SER A 6 6.74 -17.75 -37.78
C SER A 6 5.60 -16.76 -37.52
N GLU A 7 5.82 -15.50 -37.89
CA GLU A 7 4.79 -14.43 -37.85
C GLU A 7 3.53 -14.85 -38.63
N ALA A 8 3.71 -15.48 -39.80
CA ALA A 8 2.62 -16.02 -40.60
C ALA A 8 1.76 -17.05 -39.85
N LEU A 9 2.38 -17.96 -39.07
CA LEU A 9 1.64 -18.92 -38.25
C LEU A 9 0.86 -18.21 -37.13
N ARG A 10 1.45 -17.18 -36.51
CA ARG A 10 0.79 -16.40 -35.47
C ARG A 10 -0.41 -15.64 -36.02
N GLU A 11 -0.31 -15.07 -37.21
CA GLU A 11 -1.42 -14.41 -37.89
C GLU A 11 -2.55 -15.39 -38.22
N VAL A 12 -2.23 -16.56 -38.76
CA VAL A 12 -3.23 -17.59 -39.07
C VAL A 12 -3.95 -18.05 -37.80
N VAL A 13 -3.21 -18.33 -36.72
CA VAL A 13 -3.79 -18.71 -35.42
C VAL A 13 -4.64 -17.57 -34.85
N TRP A 14 -4.14 -16.34 -34.95
CA TRP A 14 -4.88 -15.15 -34.52
C TRP A 14 -6.21 -15.06 -35.23
N TRP A 15 -6.24 -15.05 -36.56
CA TRP A 15 -7.47 -14.94 -37.33
C TRP A 15 -8.42 -16.11 -37.10
N ARG A 16 -7.89 -17.33 -36.94
CA ARG A 16 -8.70 -18.53 -36.80
C ARG A 16 -9.33 -18.70 -35.42
N TYR A 17 -8.66 -18.26 -34.37
CA TYR A 17 -9.04 -18.57 -32.98
C TYR A 17 -9.23 -17.35 -32.07
N VAL A 18 -8.59 -16.22 -32.37
CA VAL A 18 -8.67 -15.00 -31.56
C VAL A 18 -9.57 -13.96 -32.22
N GLY A 19 -9.31 -13.61 -33.49
CA GLY A 19 -10.18 -12.87 -34.40
C GLY A 19 -10.39 -11.38 -34.08
N SER A 20 -10.43 -10.99 -32.81
CA SER A 20 -10.65 -9.61 -32.36
C SER A 20 -9.98 -9.33 -31.01
N ALA A 21 -9.96 -8.05 -30.64
CA ALA A 21 -9.56 -7.65 -29.29
C ALA A 21 -10.49 -8.23 -28.22
N GLU A 22 -11.81 -8.34 -28.47
CA GLU A 22 -12.71 -9.00 -27.52
C GLU A 22 -12.42 -10.51 -27.42
N GLY A 23 -12.13 -11.16 -28.55
CA GLY A 23 -11.72 -12.57 -28.56
C GLY A 23 -10.43 -12.81 -27.77
N GLN A 24 -9.45 -11.91 -27.89
CA GLN A 24 -8.23 -11.95 -27.08
C GLN A 24 -8.53 -11.79 -25.58
N ALA A 25 -9.37 -10.82 -25.22
CA ALA A 25 -9.78 -10.61 -23.83
C ALA A 25 -10.51 -11.84 -23.27
N LYS A 26 -11.37 -12.46 -24.07
CA LYS A 26 -12.08 -13.71 -23.72
C LYS A 26 -11.08 -14.84 -23.43
N TRP A 27 -10.05 -15.01 -24.25
CA TRP A 27 -9.02 -16.03 -24.00
C TRP A 27 -8.20 -15.73 -22.75
N HIS A 28 -7.81 -14.47 -22.51
CA HIS A 28 -7.17 -14.10 -21.25
C HIS A 28 -8.05 -14.44 -20.03
N ALA A 29 -9.36 -14.16 -20.11
CA ALA A 29 -10.29 -14.51 -19.04
C ALA A 29 -10.35 -16.03 -18.81
N HIS A 30 -10.44 -16.85 -19.86
CA HIS A 30 -10.45 -18.30 -19.74
C HIS A 30 -9.17 -18.85 -19.12
N ILE A 31 -8.00 -18.33 -19.52
CA ILE A 31 -6.71 -18.79 -18.98
C ILE A 31 -6.55 -18.37 -17.52
N ILE A 32 -7.03 -17.18 -17.14
CA ILE A 32 -7.06 -16.75 -15.73
C ILE A 32 -7.88 -17.75 -14.90
N VAL A 33 -9.10 -18.09 -15.33
CA VAL A 33 -9.96 -19.03 -14.61
C VAL A 33 -9.25 -20.37 -14.44
N PHE A 34 -8.70 -20.92 -15.53
CA PHE A 34 -7.96 -22.18 -15.48
C PHE A 34 -6.82 -22.17 -14.46
N PHE A 35 -5.94 -21.16 -14.49
CA PHE A 35 -4.78 -21.11 -13.58
C PHE A 35 -5.12 -20.68 -12.15
N MET A 36 -6.25 -20.02 -11.92
CA MET A 36 -6.71 -19.70 -10.57
C MET A 36 -7.06 -20.97 -9.77
N GLU A 37 -7.48 -22.03 -10.43
CA GLU A 37 -7.80 -23.33 -9.81
C GLU A 37 -6.56 -24.21 -9.59
N GLN A 38 -5.43 -23.89 -10.23
CA GLN A 38 -4.20 -24.68 -10.14
C GLN A 38 -3.38 -24.31 -8.91
N ARG A 39 -2.68 -25.30 -8.35
CA ARG A 39 -1.66 -25.06 -7.31
C ARG A 39 -0.50 -24.22 -7.88
N PRO A 40 0.21 -23.45 -7.03
CA PRO A 40 1.44 -22.76 -7.44
C PRO A 40 2.44 -23.74 -8.06
N SER A 41 2.73 -23.50 -9.33
CA SER A 41 3.68 -24.24 -10.16
C SER A 41 4.44 -23.25 -11.04
N LEU A 42 5.57 -23.65 -11.62
CA LEU A 42 6.35 -22.79 -12.51
C LEU A 42 5.45 -22.22 -13.63
N ARG A 43 4.73 -23.10 -14.32
CA ARG A 43 3.82 -22.74 -15.42
C ARG A 43 2.74 -21.73 -14.99
N ARG A 44 2.13 -21.95 -13.83
CA ARG A 44 1.12 -21.02 -13.29
C ARG A 44 1.74 -19.66 -12.98
N CYS A 45 2.94 -19.64 -12.39
CA CYS A 45 3.62 -18.42 -11.99
C CYS A 45 4.14 -17.60 -13.18
N GLU A 46 4.42 -18.25 -14.32
CA GLU A 46 4.73 -17.58 -15.59
C GLU A 46 3.50 -16.92 -16.21
N GLU A 47 2.39 -17.65 -16.29
CA GLU A 47 1.24 -17.26 -17.11
C GLU A 47 0.22 -16.40 -16.35
N LEU A 48 -0.18 -16.80 -15.15
CA LEU A 48 -1.30 -16.17 -14.45
C LEU A 48 -1.04 -14.68 -14.14
N PRO A 49 0.11 -14.27 -13.59
CA PRO A 49 0.40 -12.85 -13.35
C PRO A 49 0.36 -12.01 -14.64
N TRP A 50 0.83 -12.58 -15.76
CA TRP A 50 0.85 -11.90 -17.05
C TRP A 50 -0.57 -11.61 -17.54
N HIS A 51 -1.46 -12.60 -17.51
CA HIS A 51 -2.85 -12.45 -17.92
C HIS A 51 -3.62 -11.49 -17.00
N LEU A 52 -3.43 -11.59 -15.68
CA LEU A 52 -4.06 -10.67 -14.72
C LEU A 52 -3.65 -9.22 -14.98
N ARG A 53 -2.36 -8.98 -15.29
CA ARG A 53 -1.87 -7.66 -15.71
C ARG A 53 -2.50 -7.19 -17.02
N LYS A 54 -2.58 -8.05 -18.05
CA LYS A 54 -3.21 -7.71 -19.34
C LYS A 54 -4.68 -7.33 -19.19
N CYS A 55 -5.40 -8.04 -18.33
CA CYS A 55 -6.80 -7.75 -18.01
C CYS A 55 -6.99 -6.67 -16.93
N ARG A 56 -5.92 -6.01 -16.47
CA ARG A 56 -5.94 -4.98 -15.42
C ARG A 56 -6.63 -5.44 -14.11
N LYS A 57 -6.52 -6.73 -13.78
CA LYS A 57 -7.07 -7.33 -12.55
C LYS A 57 -6.09 -7.12 -11.38
N TRP A 58 -5.85 -5.87 -11.01
CA TRP A 58 -4.78 -5.46 -10.07
C TRP A 58 -4.90 -6.08 -8.68
N THR A 59 -6.10 -6.09 -8.10
CA THR A 59 -6.35 -6.68 -6.77
C THR A 59 -6.04 -8.17 -6.76
N THR A 60 -6.48 -8.90 -7.79
CA THR A 60 -6.22 -10.33 -7.94
C THR A 60 -4.74 -10.60 -8.20
N LEU A 61 -4.08 -9.79 -9.03
CA LEU A 61 -2.64 -9.86 -9.27
C LEU A 61 -1.85 -9.70 -7.96
N ARG A 62 -2.15 -8.66 -7.17
CA ARG A 62 -1.56 -8.45 -5.85
C ARG A 62 -1.75 -9.68 -4.97
N ASN A 63 -2.98 -10.19 -4.86
CA ASN A 63 -3.28 -11.34 -4.02
C ASN A 63 -2.48 -12.60 -4.42
N VAL A 64 -2.31 -12.83 -5.72
CA VAL A 64 -1.50 -13.94 -6.24
C VAL A 64 -0.02 -13.76 -5.88
N LEU A 65 0.52 -12.54 -5.97
CA LEU A 65 1.94 -12.30 -5.72
C LEU A 65 2.33 -12.27 -4.24
N VAL A 66 1.37 -12.05 -3.33
CA VAL A 66 1.60 -12.10 -1.87
C VAL A 66 1.32 -13.48 -1.27
N ASP A 67 0.78 -14.43 -2.07
CA ASP A 67 0.69 -15.83 -1.65
C ASP A 67 2.10 -16.41 -1.49
N LEU A 68 2.41 -16.93 -0.29
CA LEU A 68 3.76 -17.37 0.07
C LEU A 68 4.30 -18.48 -0.85
N ARG A 69 3.42 -19.37 -1.32
CA ARG A 69 3.82 -20.48 -2.21
C ARG A 69 4.13 -19.97 -3.62
N THR A 70 3.32 -19.04 -4.13
CA THR A 70 3.58 -18.36 -5.40
C THR A 70 4.86 -17.54 -5.32
N PHE A 71 5.05 -16.80 -4.22
CA PHE A 71 6.27 -16.03 -3.98
C PHE A 71 7.51 -16.93 -3.96
N ASP A 72 7.46 -18.06 -3.25
CA ASP A 72 8.58 -19.01 -3.16
C ASP A 72 9.00 -19.54 -4.54
N VAL A 73 8.04 -19.97 -5.36
CA VAL A 73 8.30 -20.43 -6.73
C VAL A 73 8.90 -19.30 -7.58
N MET A 74 8.34 -18.10 -7.52
CA MET A 74 8.80 -16.98 -8.34
C MET A 74 10.15 -16.42 -7.90
N TYR A 75 10.41 -16.36 -6.60
CA TYR A 75 11.63 -15.76 -6.05
C TYR A 75 12.85 -16.67 -6.24
N ASN A 76 12.65 -17.99 -6.18
CA ASN A 76 13.70 -18.99 -6.39
C ASN A 76 13.83 -19.41 -7.86
N GLY A 77 12.87 -19.08 -8.73
CA GLY A 77 12.95 -19.35 -10.16
C GLY A 77 13.82 -18.32 -10.89
N GLU A 78 15.00 -18.75 -11.37
CA GLU A 78 16.00 -17.88 -12.01
C GLU A 78 15.43 -17.04 -13.18
N GLN A 79 14.57 -17.65 -14.01
CA GLN A 79 13.99 -16.98 -15.19
C GLN A 79 12.77 -16.10 -14.88
N ILE A 80 12.10 -16.31 -13.74
CA ILE A 80 10.81 -15.67 -13.41
C ILE A 80 10.89 -14.66 -12.27
N LYS A 81 12.01 -14.66 -11.52
CA LYS A 81 12.30 -13.70 -10.46
C LYS A 81 12.26 -12.25 -10.95
N GLY A 82 12.83 -11.99 -12.14
CA GLY A 82 12.74 -10.67 -12.77
C GLY A 82 11.29 -10.25 -13.04
N GLY A 83 10.45 -11.20 -13.44
CA GLY A 83 9.01 -11.00 -13.63
C GLY A 83 8.30 -10.59 -12.34
N LEU A 84 8.57 -11.27 -11.22
CA LEU A 84 8.02 -10.94 -9.89
C LEU A 84 8.27 -9.47 -9.53
N PHE A 85 9.53 -9.03 -9.60
CA PHE A 85 9.89 -7.64 -9.29
C PHE A 85 9.27 -6.64 -10.27
N SER A 86 9.15 -7.01 -11.55
CA SER A 86 8.45 -6.18 -12.55
C SER A 86 6.97 -5.99 -12.20
N TYR A 87 6.27 -7.04 -11.77
CA TYR A 87 4.87 -6.94 -11.35
C TYR A 87 4.71 -6.12 -10.07
N TRP A 88 5.58 -6.31 -9.07
CA TRP A 88 5.57 -5.48 -7.86
C TRP A 88 5.83 -4.02 -8.19
N ARG A 89 6.81 -3.71 -9.05
CA ARG A 89 7.04 -2.34 -9.53
C ARG A 89 5.79 -1.76 -10.20
N ALA A 90 5.09 -2.55 -11.01
CA ALA A 90 3.85 -2.12 -11.66
C ALA A 90 2.72 -1.87 -10.65
N LEU A 91 2.57 -2.72 -9.63
CA LEU A 91 1.57 -2.55 -8.57
C LEU A 91 1.88 -1.35 -7.67
N VAL A 92 3.16 -1.11 -7.36
CA VAL A 92 3.61 0.04 -6.54
C VAL A 92 3.42 1.35 -7.30
N ARG A 93 3.73 1.37 -8.60
CA ARG A 93 3.40 2.53 -9.48
C ARG A 93 1.90 2.74 -9.63
N GLY A 94 1.12 1.68 -9.44
CA GLY A 94 -0.32 1.65 -9.61
C GLY A 94 -0.75 1.82 -11.08
N PRO A 95 -2.05 1.63 -11.38
CA PRO A 95 -2.68 2.21 -12.57
C PRO A 95 -2.82 3.75 -12.47
N LEU A 96 -2.41 4.33 -11.33
CA LEU A 96 -2.49 5.75 -10.99
C LEU A 96 -1.23 6.54 -11.35
N TYR A 97 -0.34 6.02 -12.18
CA TYR A 97 0.53 6.94 -12.93
C TYR A 97 -0.38 7.69 -13.91
N MET A 98 -1.03 8.73 -13.37
CA MET A 98 -1.58 9.84 -14.12
C MET A 98 -0.52 10.24 -15.13
N SER A 99 -0.88 10.43 -16.39
CA SER A 99 0.08 11.04 -17.31
C SER A 99 0.52 12.37 -16.70
N ASP A 100 1.75 12.81 -17.00
CA ASP A 100 2.24 14.11 -16.55
C ASP A 100 1.23 15.24 -16.87
N GLU A 101 0.39 15.05 -17.88
CA GLU A 101 -0.74 15.92 -18.27
C GLU A 101 -1.90 15.93 -17.26
N ILE A 102 -2.28 14.78 -16.70
CA ILE A 102 -3.35 14.69 -15.68
C ILE A 102 -2.82 15.25 -14.35
N GLU A 103 -1.57 14.97 -13.99
CA GLU A 103 -0.91 15.60 -12.82
C GLU A 103 -0.86 17.12 -12.98
N ALA A 104 -0.45 17.63 -14.15
CA ALA A 104 -0.51 19.06 -14.46
C ALA A 104 -1.94 19.62 -14.40
N SER A 105 -2.95 18.87 -14.86
CA SER A 105 -4.35 19.32 -14.81
C SER A 105 -4.91 19.41 -13.38
N ILE A 106 -4.47 18.54 -12.47
CA ILE A 106 -4.85 18.58 -11.06
C ILE A 106 -4.10 19.70 -10.34
N VAL A 107 -2.82 19.93 -10.65
CA VAL A 107 -2.05 21.09 -10.15
C VAL A 107 -2.66 22.42 -10.64
N LEU A 108 -3.19 22.45 -11.87
CA LEU A 108 -3.92 23.58 -12.44
C LEU A 108 -5.35 23.72 -11.87
N GLN A 109 -5.95 22.64 -11.36
CA GLN A 109 -7.26 22.67 -10.67
C GLN A 109 -7.12 22.99 -9.18
N SER A 110 -6.02 22.61 -8.53
CA SER A 110 -5.68 22.97 -7.15
C SER A 110 -5.21 24.42 -7.02
N SER A 111 -5.04 25.14 -8.13
CA SER A 111 -4.83 26.58 -8.17
C SER A 111 -6.14 27.38 -8.20
N ASN A 112 -7.25 26.76 -7.75
CA ASN A 112 -8.48 27.47 -7.46
C ASN A 112 -8.29 28.30 -6.16
N PRO A 113 -8.30 29.65 -6.22
CA PRO A 113 -7.85 30.53 -5.13
C PRO A 113 -8.80 30.61 -3.92
N HIS A 114 -9.70 29.63 -3.75
CA HIS A 114 -10.74 29.61 -2.72
C HIS A 114 -10.65 28.45 -1.72
N GLU A 115 -9.70 27.52 -1.86
CA GLU A 115 -9.38 26.61 -0.75
C GLU A 115 -8.27 27.23 0.11
N PRO A 116 -8.45 27.33 1.44
CA PRO A 116 -7.36 27.76 2.30
C PRO A 116 -6.23 26.73 2.19
N GLU A 117 -5.11 27.12 1.61
CA GLU A 117 -3.87 26.33 1.62
C GLU A 117 -3.48 26.08 3.07
N LEU A 118 -3.87 24.92 3.62
CA LEU A 118 -3.33 24.42 4.88
C LEU A 118 -1.93 23.85 4.61
N LEU A 119 -1.03 24.65 4.04
CA LEU A 119 0.35 24.27 3.85
C LEU A 119 1.08 24.44 5.18
N ALA A 120 0.95 23.42 6.02
CA ALA A 120 1.81 23.27 7.18
C ALA A 120 3.28 23.31 6.71
N GLU A 121 4.05 24.30 7.18
CA GLU A 121 5.46 24.40 6.82
C GLU A 121 6.27 23.31 7.55
N PHE A 122 7.01 22.51 6.79
CA PHE A 122 7.89 21.49 7.33
C PHE A 122 9.35 21.95 7.26
N SER A 123 10.04 21.95 8.39
CA SER A 123 11.47 22.29 8.46
C SER A 123 12.39 21.27 7.78
N SER A 124 11.90 20.05 7.49
CA SER A 124 12.64 18.97 6.81
C SER A 124 11.68 17.88 6.29
N ARG A 125 12.24 16.88 5.58
CA ARG A 125 11.51 15.69 5.11
C ARG A 125 11.52 14.52 6.10
N VAL A 126 11.85 14.78 7.36
CA VAL A 126 12.07 13.72 8.37
C VAL A 126 11.10 13.87 9.53
N TYR A 127 10.31 12.82 9.76
CA TYR A 127 9.49 12.62 10.95
C TYR A 127 9.42 11.13 11.27
N ASN A 128 8.86 10.78 12.43
CA ASN A 128 8.82 9.39 12.89
C ASN A 128 7.82 8.54 12.09
N ALA A 129 8.09 7.24 12.00
CA ALA A 129 7.07 6.28 11.60
C ALA A 129 6.00 6.13 12.70
N SER A 130 4.75 5.86 12.33
CA SER A 130 3.72 5.46 13.29
C SER A 130 4.09 4.12 13.91
N GLY A 131 4.08 4.02 15.24
CA GLY A 131 4.29 2.77 15.95
C GLY A 131 5.32 2.86 17.05
N PRO A 132 6.62 2.84 16.72
CA PRO A 132 7.69 2.82 17.71
C PRO A 132 7.72 4.12 18.51
N ARG A 133 7.61 4.02 19.84
CA ARG A 133 7.73 5.16 20.78
C ARG A 133 6.74 6.32 20.50
N THR A 134 5.51 6.02 20.08
CA THR A 134 4.48 7.05 19.78
C THR A 134 3.16 6.78 20.49
N GLY A 135 3.16 5.93 21.53
CA GLY A 135 1.95 5.44 22.21
C GLY A 135 1.43 6.31 23.35
N SER A 136 2.18 7.33 23.77
CA SER A 136 1.80 8.28 24.84
C SER A 136 2.27 9.69 24.49
N SER A 137 1.64 10.70 25.10
CA SER A 137 2.05 12.10 25.00
C SER A 137 3.52 12.30 25.39
N ASP A 138 4.02 11.69 26.47
CA ASP A 138 5.45 11.73 26.82
C ASP A 138 6.38 11.24 25.70
N ALA A 139 5.95 10.20 24.98
CA ALA A 139 6.75 9.63 23.90
C ALA A 139 6.68 10.52 22.65
N LEU A 140 5.51 11.10 22.38
CA LEU A 140 5.29 12.07 21.29
C LEU A 140 6.00 13.39 21.55
N GLN A 141 6.04 13.86 22.80
CA GLN A 141 6.76 15.07 23.21
C GLN A 141 8.26 14.95 22.94
N LYS A 142 8.85 13.76 23.11
CA LYS A 142 10.25 13.52 22.72
C LYS A 142 10.48 13.68 21.22
N VAL A 143 9.49 13.33 20.39
CA VAL A 143 9.52 13.62 18.95
C VAL A 143 9.33 15.11 18.71
N GLY A 144 8.36 15.74 19.38
CA GLY A 144 8.08 17.18 19.32
C GLY A 144 9.33 18.02 19.63
N ALA A 145 10.06 17.69 20.69
CA ALA A 145 11.30 18.36 21.08
C ALA A 145 12.52 18.02 20.20
N SER A 146 12.43 17.04 19.30
CA SER A 146 13.54 16.62 18.43
C SER A 146 13.76 17.58 17.24
N LYS A 147 14.64 17.22 16.30
CA LYS A 147 14.80 17.93 15.02
C LYS A 147 13.83 17.45 13.92
N SER A 148 12.87 16.57 14.24
CA SER A 148 11.83 16.17 13.27
C SER A 148 11.00 17.37 12.82
N SER A 149 10.51 17.34 11.59
CA SER A 149 9.64 18.40 11.07
C SER A 149 8.20 18.26 11.51
N ALA A 150 7.79 17.08 11.96
CA ALA A 150 6.44 16.79 12.41
C ALA A 150 6.41 15.69 13.47
N ILE A 151 5.23 15.47 14.03
CA ILE A 151 4.91 14.40 14.98
C ILE A 151 3.85 13.51 14.32
N LEU A 152 4.07 12.20 14.30
CA LEU A 152 3.06 11.22 13.86
C LEU A 152 2.70 10.29 15.02
N THR A 153 1.41 10.20 15.36
CA THR A 153 0.94 9.34 16.45
C THR A 153 1.04 7.86 16.14
N LYS A 154 0.93 7.01 17.18
CA LYS A 154 0.60 5.59 17.00
C LYS A 154 -0.74 5.46 16.29
N SER A 155 -0.81 4.55 15.32
CA SER A 155 -2.05 4.20 14.64
C SER A 155 -3.14 3.79 15.65
N ALA A 156 -4.23 4.56 15.63
CA ALA A 156 -5.33 4.45 16.55
C ALA A 156 -6.46 3.55 16.01
N THR A 157 -7.20 2.95 16.94
CA THR A 157 -8.52 2.33 16.68
C THR A 157 -9.60 3.11 17.45
N LEU A 158 -10.88 2.82 17.20
CA LEU A 158 -11.98 3.42 17.97
C LEU A 158 -11.84 3.18 19.48
N LEU A 159 -11.45 1.97 19.87
CA LEU A 159 -11.27 1.58 21.27
C LEU A 159 -9.80 1.28 21.57
N PRO A 160 -9.34 1.44 22.83
CA PRO A 160 -7.98 1.08 23.21
C PRO A 160 -7.68 -0.39 22.92
N GLN A 161 -6.41 -0.69 22.62
CA GLN A 161 -5.94 -2.04 22.37
C GLN A 161 -4.72 -2.33 23.23
N THR A 162 -4.65 -3.53 23.79
CA THR A 162 -3.50 -4.01 24.56
C THR A 162 -2.42 -4.61 23.68
N GLY A 163 -2.75 -4.96 22.44
CA GLY A 163 -1.85 -5.61 21.48
C GLY A 163 -1.76 -7.12 21.66
N ASN A 164 -0.81 -7.73 20.96
CA ASN A 164 -0.53 -9.17 21.04
C ASN A 164 0.21 -9.53 22.35
N PRO A 165 0.20 -10.80 22.78
CA PRO A 165 1.01 -11.28 23.90
C PRO A 165 2.51 -11.02 23.72
N LEU A 166 3.23 -10.84 24.83
CA LEU A 166 4.68 -10.66 24.83
C LEU A 166 5.42 -12.01 24.76
N PRO A 167 6.65 -12.06 24.19
CA PRO A 167 7.35 -11.00 23.48
C PRO A 167 6.79 -10.80 22.07
N ARG A 168 6.59 -9.54 21.68
CA ARG A 168 6.01 -9.16 20.37
C ARG A 168 6.89 -8.24 19.54
N THR A 169 8.08 -7.96 20.04
CA THR A 169 9.14 -7.21 19.36
C THR A 169 10.47 -7.92 19.56
N TYR A 170 11.28 -7.89 18.51
CA TYR A 170 12.66 -8.35 18.51
C TYR A 170 13.52 -7.30 17.78
N THR A 171 14.67 -6.97 18.35
CA THR A 171 15.63 -6.02 17.75
C THR A 171 17.00 -6.64 17.73
N SER A 172 17.69 -6.51 16.60
CA SER A 172 19.11 -6.83 16.41
C SER A 172 19.87 -5.54 16.02
N PRO A 173 21.21 -5.58 15.92
CA PRO A 173 21.98 -4.43 15.43
C PRO A 173 21.65 -3.99 13.99
N THR A 174 21.04 -4.87 13.18
CA THR A 174 20.82 -4.63 11.74
C THR A 174 19.34 -4.52 11.36
N PHE A 175 18.41 -5.04 12.17
CA PHE A 175 16.98 -5.00 11.86
C PHE A 175 16.10 -5.10 13.11
N SER A 176 14.81 -4.87 12.93
CA SER A 176 13.78 -5.20 13.92
C SER A 176 12.64 -5.98 13.29
N ILE A 177 12.00 -6.84 14.08
CA ILE A 177 10.77 -7.56 13.73
C ILE A 177 9.75 -7.28 14.82
N ASN A 178 8.49 -7.03 14.44
CA ASN A 178 7.42 -6.84 15.39
C ASN A 178 6.11 -7.47 14.91
N SER A 179 5.32 -7.90 15.89
CA SER A 179 3.92 -8.30 15.75
C SER A 179 3.15 -7.68 16.91
N GLU A 180 3.17 -6.35 17.00
CA GLU A 180 2.66 -5.63 18.18
C GLU A 180 1.15 -5.85 18.41
N GLY A 181 0.36 -6.10 17.37
CA GLY A 181 -1.10 -6.23 17.48
C GLY A 181 -1.82 -4.90 17.70
N LEU A 182 -1.21 -3.80 17.25
CA LEU A 182 -1.77 -2.43 17.32
C LEU A 182 -2.13 -1.92 18.73
N PRO A 183 -1.25 -2.06 19.75
CA PRO A 183 -1.52 -1.51 21.08
C PRO A 183 -1.58 0.02 20.99
N ASN A 184 -2.69 0.61 21.40
CA ASN A 184 -2.95 2.04 21.27
C ASN A 184 -3.99 2.49 22.30
N LYS A 185 -4.05 3.81 22.55
CA LYS A 185 -4.91 4.42 23.58
C LYS A 185 -6.28 4.89 23.05
N SER A 186 -6.74 4.40 21.90
CA SER A 186 -7.89 4.87 21.12
C SER A 186 -7.70 6.20 20.40
N ILE A 187 -8.57 6.46 19.41
CA ILE A 187 -8.62 7.71 18.66
C ILE A 187 -8.86 8.92 19.57
N GLU A 188 -9.76 8.79 20.56
CA GLU A 188 -10.13 9.88 21.46
C GLU A 188 -8.91 10.44 22.20
N TYR A 189 -8.01 9.55 22.63
CA TYR A 189 -6.75 9.96 23.26
C TYR A 189 -5.87 10.80 22.32
N TYR A 190 -5.75 10.41 21.05
CA TYR A 190 -4.80 11.09 20.14
C TYR A 190 -5.33 12.41 19.57
N ILE A 191 -6.65 12.63 19.58
CA ILE A 191 -7.29 13.89 19.16
C ILE A 191 -7.61 14.81 20.34
N ASP A 192 -7.45 14.32 21.57
CA ASP A 192 -7.66 15.11 22.78
C ASP A 192 -6.69 16.30 22.85
N GLY A 193 -7.23 17.48 23.16
CA GLY A 193 -6.49 18.74 23.14
C GLY A 193 -5.33 18.79 24.14
N GLU A 194 -5.48 18.12 25.29
CA GLU A 194 -4.40 18.00 26.27
C GLU A 194 -3.25 17.17 25.72
N THR A 195 -3.58 16.00 25.15
CA THR A 195 -2.60 15.10 24.54
C THR A 195 -1.85 15.78 23.40
N ILE A 196 -2.54 16.55 22.56
CA ILE A 196 -1.92 17.34 21.47
C ILE A 196 -0.98 18.40 22.07
N ARG A 197 -1.45 19.16 23.06
CA ARG A 197 -0.67 20.24 23.70
C ARG A 197 0.59 19.70 24.37
N GLU A 198 0.49 18.60 25.10
CA GLU A 198 1.65 17.94 25.72
C GLU A 198 2.66 17.44 24.67
N SER A 199 2.16 16.89 23.56
CA SER A 199 2.98 16.34 22.48
C SER A 199 3.72 17.41 21.67
N VAL A 200 3.03 18.50 21.32
CA VAL A 200 3.59 19.59 20.51
C VAL A 200 4.42 20.54 21.37
N GLY A 201 4.01 20.77 22.62
CA GLY A 201 4.63 21.77 23.49
C GLY A 201 4.64 23.16 22.84
N GLU A 202 5.75 23.87 23.01
CA GLU A 202 5.95 25.21 22.42
C GLU A 202 6.45 25.15 20.95
N THR A 203 6.67 23.94 20.41
CA THR A 203 7.34 23.79 19.10
C THR A 203 6.47 24.15 17.91
N GLY A 204 5.15 24.13 18.07
CA GLY A 204 4.19 24.42 17.01
C GLY A 204 4.25 23.45 15.82
N LYS A 205 4.93 22.30 15.96
CA LYS A 205 5.11 21.35 14.86
C LYS A 205 3.78 20.76 14.40
N PRO A 206 3.64 20.50 13.07
CA PRO A 206 2.52 19.74 12.56
C PRO A 206 2.37 18.40 13.29
N TYR A 207 1.14 18.13 13.73
CA TYR A 207 0.76 16.93 14.47
C TYR A 207 -0.19 16.08 13.63
N PHE A 208 0.27 14.90 13.23
CA PHE A 208 -0.49 13.96 12.42
C PHE A 208 -1.04 12.83 13.27
N VAL A 209 -2.34 12.58 13.12
CA VAL A 209 -3.01 11.43 13.73
C VAL A 209 -3.05 10.27 12.75
N SER A 210 -2.41 9.16 13.11
CA SER A 210 -2.53 7.92 12.34
C SER A 210 -3.76 7.13 12.78
N ILE A 211 -4.59 6.68 11.83
CA ILE A 211 -5.75 5.81 12.09
C ILE A 211 -5.60 4.46 11.40
N SER A 212 -6.11 3.40 12.02
CA SER A 212 -6.07 2.03 11.50
C SER A 212 -7.23 1.21 12.07
N GLY A 213 -8.46 1.56 11.70
CA GLY A 213 -9.68 0.88 12.12
C GLY A 213 -9.69 -0.59 11.69
N LYS A 214 -10.42 -1.44 12.42
CA LYS A 214 -10.51 -2.89 12.10
C LYS A 214 -11.45 -3.17 10.93
N SER A 215 -12.26 -2.17 10.56
CA SER A 215 -13.21 -2.19 9.45
C SER A 215 -13.18 -0.85 8.69
N LEU A 216 -13.88 -0.80 7.56
CA LEU A 216 -14.08 0.47 6.84
C LEU A 216 -14.93 1.43 7.69
N GLU A 217 -15.96 0.90 8.32
CA GLU A 217 -16.90 1.61 9.18
C GLU A 217 -16.17 2.28 10.35
N ASP A 218 -15.22 1.57 10.97
CA ASP A 218 -14.39 2.11 12.05
C ASP A 218 -13.58 3.32 11.57
N ASN A 219 -12.98 3.23 10.37
CA ASN A 219 -12.20 4.33 9.81
C ASN A 219 -13.08 5.53 9.49
N VAL A 220 -14.28 5.32 8.94
CA VAL A 220 -15.25 6.39 8.68
C VAL A 220 -15.68 7.06 9.98
N GLU A 221 -15.92 6.31 11.05
CA GLU A 221 -16.32 6.88 12.34
C GLU A 221 -15.18 7.67 12.98
N MET A 222 -13.94 7.16 12.96
CA MET A 222 -12.78 7.91 13.44
C MET A 222 -12.57 9.22 12.67
N MET A 223 -12.76 9.22 11.34
CA MET A 223 -12.69 10.45 10.55
C MET A 223 -13.75 11.47 10.97
N LYS A 224 -14.97 11.04 11.28
CA LYS A 224 -16.01 11.95 11.82
C LYS A 224 -15.61 12.54 13.17
N LEU A 225 -14.94 11.77 14.04
CA LEU A 225 -14.46 12.28 15.32
C LEU A 225 -13.37 13.34 15.12
N ILE A 226 -12.44 13.10 14.19
CA ILE A 226 -11.38 14.05 13.83
C ILE A 226 -11.96 15.36 13.28
N CYS A 227 -12.93 15.30 12.36
CA CYS A 227 -13.51 16.49 11.73
C CYS A 227 -14.51 17.26 12.60
N LYS A 228 -14.90 16.73 13.78
CA LYS A 228 -15.80 17.39 14.72
C LYS A 228 -15.08 18.33 15.70
N GLY A 229 -13.77 18.18 15.86
CA GLY A 229 -12.92 19.09 16.64
C GLY A 229 -12.41 20.23 15.78
#